data_AF-A0A814PQ82-F1
#
_entry.id   AF-A0A814PQ82-F1
#
_cell.length_a   1.000
_cell.length_b   1.000
_cell.length_c   1.000
_cell.angle_alpha   90.00
_cell.angle_beta   90.00
_cell.angle_gamma   90.00
#
_symmetry.space_group_name_H-M   'P 1'
#
loop_
_entity.id
_entity.type
_entity.pdbx_description
1 polymer ?
#
loop_
_entity_poly.entity_id
_entity_poly.type
_entity_poly.pdbx_seq_one_letter_code
_entity_poly.pdbx_strand_id
1 'polypeptide(L)'
;MNVIENAEKECAVLGTLFQGIVNEMKNSSSLWEDLASKANKMHIQLKSTIITFSLFLDAFQRIADLATNTKGATREIGTALTRLILRHKSIEQKLKSFTSSLVETFIQPLNERIEEWKKSANTLDKDHAKGLKDYKKLRNELRKKATETVKLQKKCRKLPKHDILHNKLNSAIQEVSNYYGMLEEREKQALRSAMIEERSRFCTLFTLLKPVMYF
;
A
#
# COMPACT_ATOMS: atom_id res chain seq x y z
N MET A 1 33.77 21.03 -8.31
CA MET A 1 33.43 21.04 -6.87
C MET A 1 31.93 21.25 -6.67
N ASN A 2 31.34 22.29 -7.26
CA ASN A 2 29.88 22.53 -7.19
C ASN A 2 28.99 21.37 -7.67
N VAL A 3 29.36 20.66 -8.75
CA VAL A 3 28.56 19.52 -9.27
C VAL A 3 28.48 18.36 -8.26
N ILE A 4 29.59 18.11 -7.55
CA ILE A 4 29.69 17.03 -6.56
C ILE A 4 28.87 17.37 -5.30
N GLU A 5 28.99 18.60 -4.80
CA GLU A 5 28.18 19.06 -3.67
C GLU A 5 26.68 19.09 -3.99
N ASN A 6 26.32 19.42 -5.23
CA ASN A 6 24.91 19.43 -5.64
C ASN A 6 24.32 18.02 -5.68
N ALA A 7 25.04 17.05 -6.27
CA ALA A 7 24.62 15.65 -6.31
C ALA A 7 24.51 15.03 -4.91
N GLU A 8 25.42 15.38 -3.99
CA GLU A 8 25.34 14.91 -2.59
C GLU A 8 24.11 15.46 -1.87
N LYS A 9 23.75 16.73 -2.09
CA LYS A 9 22.53 17.33 -1.53
C LYS A 9 21.28 16.66 -2.09
N GLU A 10 21.25 16.43 -3.40
CA GLU A 10 20.10 15.78 -4.05
C GLU A 10 19.88 14.35 -3.54
N CYS A 11 20.94 13.54 -3.44
CA CYS A 11 20.85 12.20 -2.86
C CYS A 11 20.35 12.23 -1.41
N ALA A 12 20.78 13.21 -0.61
CA ALA A 12 20.32 13.35 0.77
C ALA A 12 18.81 13.67 0.84
N VAL A 13 18.34 14.58 -0.01
CA VAL A 13 16.91 14.92 -0.11
C VAL A 13 16.08 13.70 -0.52
N LEU A 14 16.52 12.97 -1.56
CA LEU A 14 15.85 11.74 -2.02
C LEU A 14 15.77 10.68 -0.91
N GLY A 15 16.86 10.49 -0.17
CA GLY A 15 16.89 9.56 0.96
C GLY A 15 15.96 9.98 2.09
N THR A 16 15.85 11.28 2.40
CA THR A 16 14.89 11.80 3.38
C THR A 16 13.44 11.58 2.94
N LEU A 17 13.13 11.84 1.67
CA LEU A 17 11.78 11.59 1.12
C LEU A 17 11.42 10.11 1.18
N PHE A 18 12.34 9.23 0.79
CA PHE A 18 12.16 7.79 0.88
C PHE A 18 11.83 7.37 2.33
N GLN A 19 12.62 7.83 3.30
CA GLN A 19 12.40 7.50 4.70
C GLN A 19 11.08 8.07 5.24
N GLY A 20 10.66 9.24 4.80
CA GLY A 20 9.34 9.79 5.11
C GLY A 20 8.22 8.84 4.71
N ILE A 21 8.19 8.45 3.43
CA ILE A 21 7.15 7.55 2.87
C ILE A 21 7.15 6.19 3.56
N VAL A 22 8.33 5.59 3.75
CA VAL A 22 8.43 4.27 4.40
C VAL A 22 7.95 4.32 5.86
N ASN A 23 8.25 5.40 6.59
CA ASN A 23 7.78 5.56 7.96
C ASN A 23 6.27 5.79 8.02
N GLU A 24 5.70 6.59 7.12
CA GLU A 24 4.25 6.75 7.00
C GLU A 24 3.56 5.42 6.68
N MET A 25 4.10 4.65 5.73
CA MET A 25 3.62 3.30 5.42
C MET A 25 3.62 2.37 6.63
N LYS A 26 4.65 2.41 7.48
CA LYS A 26 4.72 1.60 8.71
C LYS A 26 3.73 2.10 9.76
N ASN A 27 3.68 3.40 9.99
CA ASN A 27 2.82 4.03 11.00
C ASN A 27 1.33 3.90 10.67
N SER A 28 0.99 3.87 9.38
CA SER A 28 -0.40 3.67 8.93
C SER A 28 -0.93 2.25 9.15
N SER A 29 -0.09 1.27 9.50
CA SER A 29 -0.51 -0.14 9.67
C SER A 29 -1.68 -0.29 10.65
N SER A 30 -1.67 0.46 11.76
CA SER A 30 -2.74 0.44 12.76
C SER A 30 -4.07 0.99 12.24
N LEU A 31 -4.05 1.91 11.29
CA LEU A 31 -5.25 2.46 10.66
C LEU A 31 -5.92 1.41 9.75
N TRP A 32 -5.10 0.65 9.00
CA TRP A 32 -5.59 -0.45 8.18
C TRP A 32 -6.17 -1.59 9.03
N GLU A 33 -5.51 -1.93 10.13
CA GLU A 33 -6.00 -2.90 11.11
C GLU A 33 -7.31 -2.46 11.76
N ASP A 34 -7.43 -1.18 12.15
CA ASP A 34 -8.68 -0.66 12.71
C ASP A 34 -9.80 -0.76 11.68
N LEU A 35 -9.57 -0.36 10.43
CA LEU A 35 -10.56 -0.51 9.36
C LEU A 35 -11.03 -1.96 9.20
N ALA A 36 -10.09 -2.91 9.08
CA ALA A 36 -10.42 -4.34 8.98
C ALA A 36 -11.20 -4.85 10.20
N SER A 37 -10.82 -4.41 11.41
CA SER A 37 -11.49 -4.73 12.66
C SER A 37 -12.92 -4.18 12.71
N LYS A 38 -13.14 -2.92 12.31
CA LYS A 38 -14.49 -2.32 12.25
C LYS A 38 -15.35 -3.00 11.20
N ALA A 39 -14.79 -3.32 10.03
CA ALA A 39 -15.49 -4.06 8.99
C ALA A 39 -15.94 -5.44 9.47
N ASN A 40 -15.06 -6.16 10.19
CA ASN A 40 -15.41 -7.45 10.78
C ASN A 40 -16.51 -7.33 11.85
N LYS A 41 -16.45 -6.30 12.71
CA LYS A 41 -17.52 -6.03 13.69
C LYS A 41 -18.85 -5.75 13.00
N MET A 42 -18.85 -4.95 11.93
CA MET A 42 -20.04 -4.68 11.13
C MET A 42 -20.60 -5.98 10.53
N HIS A 43 -19.75 -6.81 9.92
CA HIS A 43 -20.15 -8.13 9.41
C HIS A 43 -20.82 -9.00 10.48
N ILE A 44 -20.26 -9.10 11.68
CA ILE A 44 -20.82 -9.88 12.78
C ILE A 44 -22.21 -9.38 13.16
N GLN A 45 -22.41 -8.06 13.25
CA GLN A 45 -23.70 -7.47 13.58
C GLN A 45 -24.74 -7.66 12.46
N LEU A 46 -24.34 -7.55 11.19
CA LEU A 46 -25.20 -7.85 10.05
C LEU A 46 -25.65 -9.31 10.07
N LYS A 47 -24.73 -10.24 10.33
CA LYS A 47 -25.03 -11.67 10.45
C LYS A 47 -26.03 -11.94 11.58
N SER A 48 -25.84 -11.32 12.74
CA SER A 48 -26.79 -11.42 13.86
C SER A 48 -28.17 -10.86 13.48
N THR A 49 -28.20 -9.69 12.83
CA THR A 49 -29.43 -9.04 12.37
C THR A 49 -30.21 -9.91 11.39
N ILE A 50 -29.53 -10.55 10.43
CA ILE A 50 -30.13 -11.50 9.48
C ILE A 50 -30.83 -12.65 10.23
N ILE A 51 -30.16 -13.23 11.23
CA ILE A 51 -30.71 -14.34 12.01
C ILE A 51 -31.97 -13.90 12.75
N THR A 52 -31.90 -12.75 13.44
CA THR A 52 -33.05 -12.20 14.16
C THR A 52 -34.19 -11.84 13.21
N PHE A 53 -33.88 -11.32 12.02
CA PHE A 53 -34.88 -10.98 11.01
C PHE A 53 -35.57 -12.23 10.46
N SER A 54 -34.84 -13.31 10.20
CA SER A 54 -35.42 -14.61 9.82
C SER A 54 -36.40 -15.12 10.87
N LEU A 55 -36.00 -15.10 12.16
CA LEU A 55 -36.86 -15.55 13.26
C LEU A 55 -38.15 -14.71 13.38
N PHE A 56 -38.03 -13.40 13.17
CA PHE A 56 -39.18 -12.50 13.11
C PHE A 56 -40.12 -12.87 11.95
N LEU A 57 -39.58 -13.08 10.74
CA LEU A 57 -40.38 -13.44 9.57
C LEU A 57 -41.08 -14.79 9.72
N ASP A 58 -40.43 -15.76 10.38
CA ASP A 58 -41.04 -17.06 10.65
C ASP A 58 -42.16 -16.95 11.70
N ALA A 59 -42.00 -16.10 12.73
CA ALA A 59 -43.07 -15.80 13.67
C ALA A 59 -44.24 -15.08 12.99
N PHE A 60 -43.96 -14.13 12.09
CA PHE A 60 -44.96 -13.43 11.30
C PHE A 60 -45.71 -14.40 10.37
N GLN A 61 -45.01 -15.36 9.77
CA GLN A 61 -45.63 -16.38 8.93
C GLN A 61 -46.67 -17.20 9.69
N ARG A 62 -46.42 -17.56 10.96
CA ARG A 62 -47.41 -18.26 11.79
C ARG A 62 -48.72 -17.47 11.94
N ILE A 63 -48.65 -16.14 12.05
CA ILE A 63 -49.85 -15.28 12.11
C ILE A 63 -50.54 -15.21 10.75
N ALA A 64 -49.78 -15.10 9.66
CA ALA A 64 -50.33 -15.12 8.30
C ALA A 64 -51.03 -16.45 8.00
N ASP A 65 -50.47 -17.57 8.43
CA ASP A 65 -51.04 -18.91 8.29
C ASP A 65 -52.33 -19.05 9.12
N LEU A 66 -52.33 -18.56 10.35
CA LEU A 66 -53.53 -18.51 11.19
C LEU A 66 -54.66 -17.77 10.47
N ALA A 67 -54.40 -16.58 9.93
CA ALA A 67 -55.38 -15.80 9.17
C ALA A 67 -55.83 -16.53 7.90
N THR A 68 -54.92 -17.19 7.18
CA THR A 68 -55.22 -17.95 5.95
C THR A 68 -56.15 -19.14 6.21
N ASN A 69 -56.06 -19.74 7.41
CA ASN A 69 -56.88 -20.88 7.82
C ASN A 69 -58.26 -20.48 8.38
N THR A 70 -58.56 -19.19 8.53
CA THR A 70 -59.89 -18.71 8.93
C THR A 70 -60.90 -18.79 7.76
N LYS A 71 -62.20 -18.74 8.08
CA LYS A 71 -63.29 -18.73 7.07
C LYS A 71 -63.66 -17.29 6.69
N GLY A 72 -64.08 -17.09 5.44
CA GLY A 72 -64.55 -15.79 4.95
C GLY A 72 -63.42 -14.84 4.54
N ALA A 73 -63.68 -13.54 4.57
CA ALA A 73 -62.79 -12.50 4.02
C ALA A 73 -61.41 -12.41 4.69
N THR A 74 -61.26 -12.84 5.95
CA THR A 74 -59.99 -12.82 6.68
C THR A 74 -58.90 -13.67 6.03
N ARG A 75 -59.28 -14.70 5.26
CA ARG A 75 -58.33 -15.53 4.49
C ARG A 75 -57.53 -14.71 3.47
N GLU A 76 -58.14 -13.69 2.88
CA GLU A 76 -57.48 -12.82 1.89
C GLU A 76 -56.37 -11.98 2.56
N ILE A 77 -56.59 -11.56 3.80
CA ILE A 77 -55.59 -10.87 4.63
C ILE A 77 -54.39 -11.78 4.86
N GLY A 78 -54.60 -13.03 5.29
CA GLY A 78 -53.52 -14.01 5.48
C GLY A 78 -52.70 -14.23 4.20
N THR A 79 -53.38 -14.32 3.06
CA THR A 79 -52.71 -14.44 1.75
C THR A 79 -51.87 -13.20 1.41
N ALA A 80 -52.38 -12.00 1.69
CA ALA A 80 -51.63 -10.75 1.49
C ALA A 80 -50.41 -10.65 2.42
N LEU A 81 -50.54 -11.06 3.69
CA LEU A 81 -49.44 -11.11 4.65
C LEU A 81 -48.34 -12.08 4.21
N THR A 82 -48.70 -13.27 3.73
CA THR A 82 -47.71 -14.23 3.18
C THR A 82 -46.94 -13.62 2.01
N ARG A 83 -47.59 -12.89 1.09
CA ARG A 83 -46.89 -12.18 0.01
C ARG A 83 -45.92 -11.12 0.52
N LEU A 84 -46.31 -10.38 1.57
CA LEU A 84 -45.43 -9.40 2.22
C LEU A 84 -44.19 -10.09 2.81
N ILE A 85 -44.37 -11.20 3.54
CA ILE A 85 -43.29 -11.97 4.14
C ILE A 85 -42.33 -12.50 3.07
N LEU A 86 -42.84 -13.02 1.96
CA LEU A 86 -41.99 -13.50 0.85
C LEU A 86 -41.14 -12.37 0.24
N ARG A 87 -41.67 -11.14 0.13
CA ARG A 87 -40.89 -9.97 -0.30
C ARG A 87 -39.79 -9.64 0.69
N HIS A 88 -40.07 -9.69 2.00
CA HIS A 88 -39.05 -9.48 3.03
C HIS A 88 -37.99 -10.59 3.05
N LYS A 89 -38.37 -11.86 2.81
CA LYS A 89 -37.41 -12.96 2.64
C LYS A 89 -36.46 -12.72 1.46
N SER A 90 -36.94 -12.10 0.38
CA SER A 90 -36.05 -11.70 -0.74
C SER A 90 -35.02 -10.64 -0.32
N ILE A 91 -35.41 -9.66 0.50
CA ILE A 91 -34.50 -8.64 1.07
C ILE A 91 -33.47 -9.31 1.99
N GLU A 92 -33.91 -10.23 2.85
CA GLU A 92 -33.04 -11.01 3.73
C GLU A 92 -31.98 -11.78 2.93
N GLN A 93 -32.36 -12.42 1.82
CA GLN A 93 -31.42 -13.15 0.96
C GLN A 93 -30.38 -12.21 0.33
N LYS A 94 -30.79 -11.03 -0.14
CA LYS A 94 -29.83 -10.02 -0.62
C LYS A 94 -28.84 -9.60 0.47
N LEU A 95 -29.33 -9.40 1.70
CA LEU A 95 -28.49 -9.05 2.84
C LEU A 95 -27.52 -10.18 3.21
N LYS A 96 -27.94 -11.45 3.12
CA LYS A 96 -27.06 -12.62 3.28
C LYS A 96 -25.93 -12.61 2.25
N SER A 97 -26.26 -12.46 0.97
CA SER A 97 -25.26 -12.46 -0.09
C SER A 97 -24.29 -11.27 0.01
N PHE A 98 -24.77 -10.08 0.37
CA PHE A 98 -23.92 -8.92 0.68
C PHE A 98 -22.96 -9.22 1.83
N THR A 99 -23.48 -9.77 2.93
CA THR A 99 -22.72 -10.06 4.16
C THR A 99 -21.64 -11.12 3.92
N SER A 100 -21.93 -12.15 3.10
CA SER A 100 -20.94 -13.14 2.66
C SER A 100 -19.86 -12.50 1.78
N SER A 101 -20.27 -11.71 0.78
CA SER A 101 -19.33 -11.03 -0.13
C SER A 101 -18.38 -10.08 0.62
N LEU A 102 -18.90 -9.37 1.63
CA LEU A 102 -18.11 -8.48 2.48
C LEU A 102 -16.93 -9.20 3.18
N VAL A 103 -17.12 -10.44 3.61
CA VAL A 103 -16.04 -11.22 4.24
C VAL A 103 -15.06 -11.73 3.20
N GLU A 104 -15.58 -12.41 2.18
CA GLU A 104 -14.78 -13.16 1.20
C GLU A 104 -13.96 -12.24 0.29
N THR A 105 -14.52 -11.08 -0.08
CA THR A 105 -13.90 -10.19 -1.08
C THR A 105 -13.18 -8.99 -0.47
N PHE A 106 -13.53 -8.62 0.76
CA PHE A 106 -12.97 -7.43 1.41
C PHE A 106 -12.23 -7.75 2.71
N ILE A 107 -12.91 -8.24 3.76
CA ILE A 107 -12.31 -8.37 5.09
C ILE A 107 -11.13 -9.35 5.10
N GLN A 108 -11.32 -10.57 4.60
CA GLN A 108 -10.25 -11.57 4.63
C GLN A 108 -9.06 -11.16 3.75
N PRO A 109 -9.26 -10.79 2.47
CA PRO A 109 -8.15 -10.33 1.62
C PRO A 109 -7.42 -9.11 2.19
N LEU A 110 -8.13 -8.16 2.80
CA LEU A 110 -7.50 -6.98 3.40
C LEU A 110 -6.58 -7.37 4.57
N ASN A 111 -6.99 -8.29 5.43
CA ASN A 111 -6.13 -8.77 6.53
C ASN A 111 -4.84 -9.43 6.01
N GLU A 112 -4.93 -10.26 4.96
CA GLU A 112 -3.77 -10.87 4.33
C GLU A 112 -2.82 -9.81 3.76
N ARG A 113 -3.37 -8.81 3.06
CA ARG A 113 -2.59 -7.69 2.49
C ARG A 113 -1.90 -6.84 3.54
N ILE A 114 -2.55 -6.58 4.68
CA ILE A 114 -1.93 -5.81 5.79
C ILE A 114 -0.65 -6.48 6.28
N GLU A 115 -0.66 -7.80 6.45
CA GLU A 115 0.52 -8.55 6.88
C GLU A 115 1.64 -8.55 5.81
N GLU A 116 1.28 -8.66 4.53
CA GLU A 116 2.22 -8.51 3.42
C GLU A 116 2.84 -7.11 3.38
N TRP A 117 2.04 -6.06 3.56
CA TRP A 117 2.48 -4.66 3.53
C TRP A 117 3.44 -4.30 4.66
N LYS A 118 3.26 -4.88 5.86
CA LYS A 118 4.24 -4.74 6.95
C LYS A 118 5.58 -5.35 6.55
N LYS A 119 5.57 -6.52 5.91
CA LYS A 119 6.79 -7.18 5.44
C LYS A 119 7.45 -6.38 4.31
N SER A 120 6.68 -5.92 3.31
CA SER A 120 7.20 -5.15 2.17
C SER A 120 7.86 -3.84 2.62
N ALA A 121 7.22 -3.08 3.51
CA ALA A 121 7.78 -1.82 4.05
C ALA A 121 9.10 -2.06 4.80
N ASN A 122 9.19 -3.16 5.56
CA ASN A 122 10.43 -3.53 6.25
C ASN A 122 11.52 -3.97 5.28
N THR A 123 11.18 -4.66 4.20
CA THR A 123 12.13 -5.05 3.16
C THR A 123 12.67 -3.82 2.44
N LEU A 124 11.81 -2.90 2.00
CA LEU A 124 12.21 -1.63 1.38
C LEU A 124 13.20 -0.86 2.26
N ASP A 125 12.89 -0.73 3.55
CA ASP A 125 13.77 -0.03 4.50
C ASP A 125 15.12 -0.73 4.67
N LYS A 126 15.13 -2.07 4.80
CA LYS A 126 16.36 -2.85 4.92
C LYS A 126 17.22 -2.74 3.67
N ASP A 127 16.63 -2.81 2.50
CA ASP A 127 17.34 -2.73 1.22
C ASP A 127 17.91 -1.32 0.99
N HIS A 128 17.15 -0.28 1.35
CA HIS A 128 17.65 1.09 1.34
C HIS A 128 18.78 1.29 2.34
N ALA A 129 18.63 0.83 3.59
CA ALA A 129 19.68 0.92 4.62
C ALA A 129 20.96 0.17 4.22
N LYS A 130 20.83 -0.99 3.56
CA LYS A 130 21.97 -1.73 2.98
C LYS A 130 22.63 -0.90 1.89
N GLY A 131 21.84 -0.33 0.99
CA GLY A 131 22.34 0.56 -0.06
C GLY A 131 23.04 1.80 0.49
N LEU A 132 22.54 2.38 1.58
CA LEU A 132 23.14 3.52 2.25
C LEU A 132 24.49 3.16 2.89
N LYS A 133 24.63 1.95 3.44
CA LYS A 133 25.92 1.45 3.95
C LYS A 133 26.94 1.30 2.82
N ASP A 134 26.53 0.70 1.71
CA ASP A 134 27.38 0.55 0.52
C ASP A 134 27.76 1.94 -0.04
N TYR A 135 26.80 2.87 -0.10
CA TYR A 135 27.02 4.28 -0.45
C TYR A 135 28.08 4.94 0.44
N LYS A 136 27.98 4.80 1.77
CA LYS A 136 28.96 5.41 2.70
C LYS A 136 30.37 4.86 2.48
N LYS A 137 30.51 3.55 2.24
CA LYS A 137 31.81 2.93 1.94
C LYS A 137 32.39 3.48 0.64
N LEU A 138 31.62 3.44 -0.43
CA LEU A 138 32.05 3.90 -1.73
C LEU A 138 32.30 5.42 -1.76
N ARG A 139 31.51 6.23 -1.03
CA ARG A 139 31.76 7.67 -0.85
C ARG A 139 33.12 7.94 -0.22
N ASN A 140 33.50 7.15 0.79
CA ASN A 140 34.82 7.29 1.42
C ASN A 140 35.94 6.96 0.43
N GLU A 141 35.77 5.94 -0.42
CA GLU A 141 36.71 5.62 -1.50
C GLU A 141 36.78 6.74 -2.54
N LEU A 142 35.62 7.30 -2.92
CA LEU A 142 35.53 8.38 -3.89
C LEU A 142 36.20 9.67 -3.39
N ARG A 143 36.06 10.00 -2.10
CA ARG A 143 36.76 11.14 -1.47
C ARG A 143 38.28 10.97 -1.55
N LYS A 144 38.79 9.75 -1.40
CA LYS A 144 40.23 9.46 -1.59
C LYS A 144 40.63 9.72 -3.05
N LYS A 145 39.89 9.14 -4.02
CA LYS A 145 40.12 9.34 -5.46
C LYS A 145 40.03 10.81 -5.89
N ALA A 146 39.06 11.57 -5.36
CA ALA A 146 38.90 12.99 -5.64
C ALA A 146 40.10 13.80 -5.11
N THR A 147 40.60 13.46 -3.92
CA THR A 147 41.81 14.10 -3.36
C THR A 147 43.05 13.83 -4.21
N GLU A 148 43.19 12.60 -4.70
CA GLU A 148 44.26 12.22 -5.66
C GLU A 148 44.12 12.96 -6.99
N THR A 149 42.89 13.12 -7.48
CA THR A 149 42.57 13.86 -8.71
C THR A 149 42.98 15.33 -8.59
N VAL A 150 42.74 15.97 -7.44
CA VAL A 150 43.21 17.35 -7.18
C VAL A 150 44.73 17.44 -7.18
N LYS A 151 45.44 16.44 -6.63
CA LYS A 151 46.91 16.39 -6.69
C LYS A 151 47.40 16.25 -8.13
N LEU A 152 46.76 15.39 -8.93
CA LEU A 152 47.04 15.23 -10.36
C LEU A 152 46.76 16.52 -11.15
N GLN A 153 45.67 17.22 -10.84
CA GLN A 153 45.32 18.50 -11.45
C GLN A 153 46.39 19.57 -11.18
N LYS A 154 46.89 19.65 -9.93
CA LYS A 154 48.01 20.54 -9.58
C LYS A 154 49.30 20.18 -10.33
N LYS A 155 49.58 18.89 -10.55
CA LYS A 155 50.74 18.44 -11.35
C LYS A 155 50.59 18.80 -12.83
N CYS A 156 49.42 18.61 -13.43
CA CYS A 156 49.16 18.98 -14.83
C CYS A 156 49.29 20.49 -15.07
N ARG A 157 48.85 21.33 -14.12
CA ARG A 157 49.06 22.80 -14.19
C ARG A 157 50.54 23.20 -14.29
N LYS A 158 51.45 22.39 -13.74
CA LYS A 158 52.91 22.62 -13.84
C LYS A 158 53.54 22.06 -15.11
N LEU A 159 52.84 21.16 -15.82
CA LEU A 159 53.35 20.42 -16.98
C LEU A 159 52.31 20.41 -18.13
N PRO A 160 52.10 21.55 -18.81
CA PRO A 160 50.96 21.76 -19.70
C PRO A 160 50.99 20.94 -21.00
N LYS A 161 52.15 20.41 -21.39
CA LYS A 161 52.35 19.65 -22.65
C LYS A 161 52.41 18.13 -22.44
N HIS A 162 51.99 17.66 -21.27
CA HIS A 162 52.13 16.25 -20.88
C HIS A 162 50.81 15.49 -21.10
N ASP A 163 50.51 15.14 -22.36
CA ASP A 163 49.21 14.58 -22.78
C ASP A 163 48.77 13.35 -21.98
N ILE A 164 49.71 12.45 -21.65
CA ILE A 164 49.44 11.25 -20.84
C ILE A 164 48.89 11.63 -19.44
N LEU A 165 49.41 12.71 -18.85
CA LEU A 165 49.01 13.20 -17.53
C LEU A 165 47.61 13.85 -17.59
N HIS A 166 47.33 14.61 -18.65
CA HIS A 166 46.02 15.19 -18.92
C HIS A 166 44.95 14.11 -19.17
N ASN A 167 45.27 13.07 -19.94
CA ASN A 167 44.36 11.93 -20.17
C ASN A 167 44.03 11.19 -18.86
N LYS A 168 45.02 10.96 -17.98
CA LYS A 168 44.79 10.37 -16.66
C LYS A 168 43.89 11.24 -15.78
N LEU A 169 44.08 12.56 -15.80
CA LEU A 169 43.25 13.49 -15.06
C LEU A 169 41.79 13.45 -15.55
N ASN A 170 41.57 13.50 -16.87
CA ASN A 170 40.24 13.44 -17.46
C ASN A 170 39.52 12.13 -17.12
N SER A 171 40.24 11.00 -17.19
CA SER A 171 39.69 9.69 -16.79
C SER A 171 39.26 9.66 -15.32
N ALA A 172 40.07 10.22 -14.41
CA ALA A 172 39.75 10.24 -12.98
C ALA A 172 38.54 11.14 -12.67
N ILE A 173 38.42 12.28 -13.35
CA ILE A 173 37.26 13.18 -13.24
C ILE A 173 35.99 12.48 -13.75
N GLN A 174 36.06 11.80 -14.89
CA GLN A 174 34.92 11.07 -15.45
C GLN A 174 34.46 9.93 -14.55
N GLU A 175 35.39 9.18 -13.95
CA GLU A 175 35.07 8.09 -13.02
C GLU A 175 34.29 8.60 -11.80
N VAL A 176 34.74 9.71 -11.21
CA VAL A 176 34.03 10.35 -10.09
C VAL A 176 32.63 10.83 -10.51
N SER A 177 32.49 11.40 -11.70
CA SER A 177 31.21 11.88 -12.23
C SER A 177 30.21 10.74 -12.47
N ASN A 178 30.65 9.66 -13.13
CA ASN A 178 29.80 8.49 -13.42
C ASN A 178 29.28 7.86 -12.11
N TYR A 179 30.15 7.80 -11.10
CA TYR A 179 29.81 7.21 -9.83
C TYR A 179 28.71 7.98 -9.08
N TYR A 180 28.77 9.32 -9.06
CA TYR A 180 27.69 10.13 -8.48
C TYR A 180 26.37 9.96 -9.24
N GLY A 181 26.40 9.87 -10.58
CA GLY A 181 25.20 9.59 -11.38
C GLY A 181 24.55 8.24 -11.05
N MET A 182 25.35 7.19 -10.86
CA MET A 182 24.83 5.87 -10.44
C MET A 182 24.16 5.91 -9.07
N LEU A 183 24.69 6.72 -8.15
CA LEU A 183 24.13 6.86 -6.81
C LEU A 183 22.81 7.61 -6.80
N GLU A 184 22.75 8.71 -7.54
CA GLU A 184 21.53 9.49 -7.71
C GLU A 184 20.42 8.61 -8.31
N GLU A 185 20.73 7.83 -9.34
CA GLU A 185 19.75 6.92 -9.94
C GLU A 185 19.30 5.82 -8.97
N ARG A 186 20.20 5.33 -8.11
CA ARG A 186 19.83 4.37 -7.06
C ARG A 186 18.84 4.96 -6.05
N GLU A 187 19.07 6.18 -5.58
CA GLU A 187 18.14 6.86 -4.67
C GLU A 187 16.79 7.16 -5.35
N LYS A 188 16.82 7.61 -6.61
CA LYS A 188 15.59 7.79 -7.41
C LYS A 188 14.82 6.49 -7.55
N GLN A 189 15.51 5.37 -7.80
CA GLN A 189 14.87 4.07 -7.91
C GLN A 189 14.26 3.61 -6.57
N ALA A 190 14.96 3.79 -5.46
CA ALA A 190 14.43 3.46 -4.14
C ALA A 190 13.17 4.27 -3.82
N LEU A 191 13.22 5.58 -4.07
CA LEU A 191 12.07 6.48 -3.88
C LEU A 191 10.88 6.08 -4.75
N ARG A 192 11.10 5.80 -6.05
CA ARG A 192 10.04 5.33 -6.96
C ARG A 192 9.41 4.04 -6.45
N SER A 193 10.21 3.06 -6.01
CA SER A 193 9.68 1.81 -5.44
C SER A 193 8.82 2.06 -4.21
N ALA A 194 9.23 2.96 -3.30
CA ALA A 194 8.44 3.32 -2.13
C ALA A 194 7.11 3.99 -2.50
N MET A 195 7.12 4.95 -3.44
CA MET A 195 5.90 5.62 -3.91
C MET A 195 4.93 4.67 -4.62
N ILE A 196 5.46 3.74 -5.42
CA ILE A 196 4.65 2.73 -6.11
C ILE A 196 4.00 1.80 -5.08
N GLU A 197 4.78 1.32 -4.10
CA GLU A 197 4.28 0.48 -3.02
C GLU A 197 3.17 1.20 -2.25
N GLU A 198 3.40 2.44 -1.80
CA GLU A 198 2.41 3.24 -1.08
C GLU A 198 1.11 3.38 -1.89
N ARG A 199 1.21 3.82 -3.15
CA ARG A 199 0.04 3.96 -4.04
C ARG A 199 -0.70 2.64 -4.24
N SER A 200 0.03 1.53 -4.37
CA SER A 200 -0.55 0.21 -4.61
C SER A 200 -1.46 -0.25 -3.46
N ARG A 201 -1.18 0.15 -2.22
CA ARG A 201 -2.02 -0.19 -1.04
C ARG A 201 -3.41 0.40 -1.18
N PHE A 202 -3.49 1.68 -1.54
CA PHE A 202 -4.76 2.37 -1.78
C PHE A 202 -5.50 1.84 -3.01
N CYS A 203 -4.78 1.52 -4.10
CA CYS A 203 -5.40 0.87 -5.27
C CYS A 203 -5.97 -0.52 -4.93
N THR A 204 -5.27 -1.28 -4.09
CA THR A 204 -5.75 -2.57 -3.59
C THR A 204 -7.01 -2.40 -2.79
N LEU A 205 -7.07 -1.44 -1.86
CA LEU A 205 -8.30 -1.12 -1.12
C LEU A 205 -9.50 -0.91 -2.05
N PHE A 206 -9.35 -0.06 -3.07
CA PHE A 206 -10.41 0.20 -4.04
C PHE A 206 -10.85 -1.07 -4.77
N THR A 207 -9.90 -1.93 -5.13
CA THR A 207 -10.17 -3.20 -5.81
C THR A 207 -10.96 -4.16 -4.93
N LEU A 208 -10.58 -4.26 -3.65
CA LEU A 208 -11.26 -5.12 -2.66
C LEU A 208 -12.67 -4.62 -2.31
N LEU A 209 -12.90 -3.30 -2.34
CA LEU A 209 -14.23 -2.72 -2.08
C LEU A 209 -15.18 -2.85 -3.28
N LYS A 210 -14.67 -2.99 -4.50
CA LYS A 210 -15.47 -3.02 -5.72
C LYS A 210 -16.63 -4.03 -5.67
N PRO A 211 -16.43 -5.31 -5.28
CA PRO A 211 -17.52 -6.29 -5.25
C PRO A 211 -18.60 -5.97 -4.21
N VAL A 212 -18.23 -5.25 -3.14
CA VAL A 212 -19.14 -4.84 -2.06
C VAL A 212 -19.96 -3.61 -2.44
N MET A 213 -19.40 -2.70 -3.25
CA MET A 213 -20.06 -1.45 -3.65
C MET A 213 -21.14 -1.62 -4.73
N TYR A 214 -21.04 -2.65 -5.57
CA TYR A 214 -22.00 -2.89 -6.66
C TYR A 214 -23.01 -4.01 -6.32
N PHE A 215 -23.22 -4.27 -5.03
CA PHE A 215 -24.18 -5.24 -4.51
C PHE A 215 -25.62 -4.70 -4.50
#